data_AF-A0A8H5AW20-F1
#
_entry.id   AF-A0A8H5AW20-F1
#
_cell.length_a   1.000
_cell.length_b   1.000
_cell.length_c   1.000
_cell.angle_alpha   90.00
_cell.angle_beta   90.00
_cell.angle_gamma   90.00
#
_symmetry.space_group_name_H-M   'P 1'
#
loop_
_entity.id
_entity.type
_entity.pdbx_description
1 polymer ?
#
loop_
_entity_poly.entity_id
_entity_poly.type
_entity_poly.pdbx_seq_one_letter_code
_entity_poly.pdbx_strand_id
1 'polypeptide(L)'
;MQSQAEGSNAPQAKEEPVAILKEEQVHQVEVEAENSLEVCKERKQEGTDFFRKGEWNEALVAYRAALNCLPRRPEAKQDAKATETSEVDDDADESSIDSTATKSKQKEREKEVEVVDVSSPAVSEADQELIKLRAVLNANIGACFLKLGDHKKAVDACSQAILDDPSYVKALERRAACNEIINSWSSLTSAQEDYNTLLKLVTSPSQAADLRRKLQSLKPRLEAAQKRETDEMIGKLKGLGNSVLGKFGLSTDNFKFEPNRGGGYSMNFVR
;
A
#
# COMPACT_ATOMS: atom_id res chain seq x y z
N MET A 1 -67.71 53.09 21.36
CA MET A 1 -67.77 52.26 20.14
C MET A 1 -66.56 52.64 19.29
N GLN A 2 -65.38 52.02 19.49
CA GLN A 2 -64.87 50.75 18.96
C GLN A 2 -64.57 50.74 17.45
N SER A 3 -63.40 50.13 17.12
CA SER A 3 -62.90 49.59 15.83
C SER A 3 -61.75 50.42 15.19
N GLN A 4 -60.46 50.09 15.40
CA GLN A 4 -59.59 49.08 14.71
C GLN A 4 -59.24 49.48 13.25
N ALA A 5 -58.04 49.33 12.65
CA ALA A 5 -56.77 48.60 12.89
C ALA A 5 -55.64 49.31 12.09
N GLU A 6 -54.40 49.49 12.57
CA GLU A 6 -53.20 48.62 12.40
C GLU A 6 -52.87 48.10 10.98
N GLY A 7 -51.62 48.30 10.53
CA GLY A 7 -51.03 47.73 9.30
C GLY A 7 -49.86 48.57 8.78
N SER A 8 -48.71 48.59 9.48
CA SER A 8 -47.55 47.71 9.28
C SER A 8 -46.68 48.08 8.06
N ASN A 9 -45.59 48.77 8.37
CA ASN A 9 -44.45 49.08 7.53
C ASN A 9 -43.57 47.81 7.44
N ALA A 10 -43.49 47.17 6.27
CA ALA A 10 -42.59 46.04 6.04
C ALA A 10 -41.32 46.52 5.31
N PRO A 11 -40.12 46.32 5.88
CA PRO A 11 -38.87 46.62 5.19
C PRO A 11 -38.57 45.53 4.15
N GLN A 12 -38.17 45.97 2.95
CA GLN A 12 -37.47 45.13 1.96
C GLN A 12 -36.25 44.48 2.62
N ALA A 13 -36.36 43.19 2.94
CA ALA A 13 -35.22 42.36 3.29
C ALA A 13 -34.40 42.11 2.03
N LYS A 14 -33.17 42.61 2.05
CA LYS A 14 -32.10 42.26 1.11
C LYS A 14 -31.76 40.79 1.33
N GLU A 15 -32.28 39.91 0.49
CA GLU A 15 -31.61 38.62 0.28
C GLU A 15 -30.38 38.85 -0.61
N GLU A 16 -29.32 38.10 -0.30
CA GLU A 16 -28.04 37.99 -1.01
C GLU A 16 -26.91 38.95 -0.59
N PRO A 17 -26.00 38.42 0.27
CA PRO A 17 -24.61 38.30 -0.18
C PRO A 17 -23.96 36.92 0.11
N VAL A 18 -24.70 35.94 0.63
CA VAL A 18 -24.11 34.68 1.13
C VAL A 18 -23.80 33.66 0.01
N ALA A 19 -24.53 33.67 -1.10
CA ALA A 19 -24.28 32.76 -2.23
C ALA A 19 -23.01 33.15 -3.02
N ILE A 20 -22.83 34.44 -3.28
CA ILE A 20 -21.70 34.99 -4.04
C ILE A 20 -20.35 34.73 -3.35
N LEU A 21 -20.31 34.83 -2.01
CA LEU A 21 -19.09 34.54 -1.24
C LEU A 21 -18.68 33.06 -1.28
N LYS A 22 -19.64 32.13 -1.43
CA LYS A 22 -19.33 30.71 -1.60
C LYS A 22 -18.81 30.43 -3.00
N GLU A 23 -19.38 31.06 -4.02
CA GLU A 23 -18.92 30.92 -5.40
C GLU A 23 -17.53 31.55 -5.61
N GLU A 24 -17.25 32.72 -5.01
CA GLU A 24 -15.90 33.33 -5.03
C GLU A 24 -14.88 32.47 -4.28
N GLN A 25 -15.23 31.88 -3.12
CA GLN A 25 -14.33 30.97 -2.41
C GLN A 25 -14.06 29.68 -3.19
N VAL A 26 -15.08 29.11 -3.85
CA VAL A 26 -14.90 27.93 -4.70
C VAL A 26 -14.02 28.29 -5.90
N HIS A 27 -14.26 29.42 -6.56
CA HIS A 27 -13.46 29.87 -7.69
C HIS A 27 -12.00 30.17 -7.30
N GLN A 28 -11.77 30.76 -6.13
CA GLN A 28 -10.42 31.05 -5.63
C GLN A 28 -9.65 29.75 -5.28
N VAL A 29 -10.33 28.76 -4.70
CA VAL A 29 -9.76 27.43 -4.42
C VAL A 29 -9.47 26.67 -5.71
N GLU A 30 -10.33 26.77 -6.72
CA GLU A 30 -10.11 26.17 -8.05
C GLU A 30 -8.88 26.79 -8.75
N VAL A 31 -8.76 28.13 -8.74
CA VAL A 31 -7.61 28.85 -9.33
C VAL A 31 -6.30 28.53 -8.59
N GLU A 32 -6.31 28.41 -7.27
CA GLU A 32 -5.14 28.00 -6.48
C GLU A 32 -4.74 26.54 -6.76
N ALA A 33 -5.71 25.65 -6.96
CA ALA A 33 -5.47 24.25 -7.33
C ALA A 33 -4.91 24.12 -8.76
N GLU A 34 -5.43 24.89 -9.71
CA GLU A 34 -4.94 24.96 -11.09
C GLU A 34 -3.50 25.47 -11.17
N ASN A 35 -3.20 26.57 -10.47
CA ASN A 35 -1.83 27.10 -10.37
C ASN A 35 -0.87 26.09 -9.73
N SER A 36 -1.33 25.36 -8.70
CA SER A 36 -0.53 24.32 -8.05
C SER A 36 -0.25 23.14 -9.00
N LEU A 37 -1.23 22.75 -9.84
CA LEU A 37 -1.09 21.70 -10.82
C LEU A 37 -0.09 22.05 -11.92
N GLU A 38 -0.10 23.29 -12.41
CA GLU A 38 0.86 23.76 -13.42
C GLU A 38 2.29 23.71 -12.88
N VAL A 39 2.53 24.21 -11.66
CA VAL A 39 3.83 24.11 -10.98
C VAL A 39 4.28 22.65 -10.82
N CYS A 40 3.37 21.72 -10.48
CA CYS A 40 3.68 20.30 -10.42
C CYS A 40 4.14 19.74 -11.77
N LYS A 41 3.46 20.13 -12.86
CA LYS A 41 3.77 19.68 -14.23
C LYS A 41 5.13 20.20 -14.69
N GLU A 42 5.47 21.45 -14.37
CA GLU A 42 6.79 22.03 -14.66
C GLU A 42 7.91 21.28 -13.92
N ARG A 43 7.76 21.07 -12.61
CA ARG A 43 8.73 20.30 -11.81
C ARG A 43 8.87 18.85 -12.27
N LYS A 44 7.76 18.25 -12.70
CA LYS A 44 7.79 16.93 -13.36
C LYS A 44 8.60 16.96 -14.65
N GLN A 45 8.53 18.05 -15.42
CA GLN A 45 9.28 18.19 -16.66
C GLN A 45 10.77 18.40 -16.39
N GLU A 46 11.14 19.25 -15.43
CA GLU A 46 12.53 19.40 -14.95
C GLU A 46 13.13 18.04 -14.54
N GLY A 47 12.40 17.27 -13.75
CA GLY A 47 12.83 15.92 -13.35
C GLY A 47 12.99 14.98 -14.54
N THR A 48 12.17 15.12 -15.59
CA THR A 48 12.29 14.36 -16.84
C THR A 48 13.58 14.72 -17.58
N ASP A 49 13.96 15.99 -17.58
CA ASP A 49 15.16 16.46 -18.26
C ASP A 49 16.43 16.04 -17.51
N PHE A 50 16.44 16.12 -16.17
CA PHE A 50 17.50 15.53 -15.35
C PHE A 50 17.64 14.02 -15.58
N PHE A 51 16.52 13.30 -15.62
CA PHE A 51 16.51 11.86 -15.89
C PHE A 51 17.12 11.55 -17.26
N ARG A 52 16.82 12.34 -18.30
CA ARG A 52 17.40 12.14 -19.64
C ARG A 52 18.91 12.40 -19.67
N LYS A 53 19.41 13.30 -18.82
CA LYS A 53 20.85 13.59 -18.67
C LYS A 53 21.61 12.54 -17.86
N GLY A 54 20.90 11.62 -17.18
CA GLY A 54 21.51 10.65 -16.28
C GLY A 54 21.77 11.18 -14.87
N GLU A 55 21.26 12.36 -14.55
CA GLU A 55 21.35 13.03 -13.25
C GLU A 55 20.19 12.53 -12.36
N TRP A 56 20.31 11.28 -11.89
CA TRP A 56 19.21 10.58 -11.22
C TRP A 56 18.82 11.19 -9.86
N ASN A 57 19.79 11.76 -9.13
CA ASN A 57 19.54 12.37 -7.82
C ASN A 57 18.81 13.71 -7.97
N GLU A 58 19.22 14.51 -8.95
CA GLU A 58 18.60 15.77 -9.33
C GLU A 58 17.17 15.51 -9.83
N ALA A 59 16.98 14.46 -10.64
CA ALA A 59 15.66 14.00 -11.05
C ALA A 59 14.78 13.63 -9.85
N LEU A 60 15.31 12.89 -8.87
CA LEU A 60 14.59 12.54 -7.64
C LEU A 60 14.15 13.78 -6.85
N VAL A 61 15.04 14.77 -6.70
CA VAL A 61 14.73 16.02 -6.00
C VAL A 61 13.59 16.74 -6.70
N ALA A 62 13.65 16.87 -8.03
CA ALA A 62 12.61 17.52 -8.83
C ALA A 62 11.26 16.78 -8.74
N TYR A 63 11.25 15.45 -8.88
CA TYR A 63 10.01 14.67 -8.77
C TYR A 63 9.39 14.70 -7.37
N ARG A 64 10.21 14.68 -6.31
CA ARG A 64 9.72 14.81 -4.92
C ARG A 64 9.17 16.20 -4.66
N ALA A 65 9.82 17.24 -5.18
CA ALA A 65 9.31 18.60 -5.11
C ALA A 65 7.94 18.71 -5.80
N ALA A 66 7.78 18.11 -6.99
CA ALA A 66 6.49 18.05 -7.68
C ALA A 66 5.42 17.30 -6.85
N LEU A 67 5.78 16.19 -6.21
CA LEU A 67 4.85 15.41 -5.39
C LEU A 67 4.38 16.19 -4.15
N ASN A 68 5.27 16.98 -3.53
CA ASN A 68 4.94 17.81 -2.37
C ASN A 68 3.98 18.97 -2.69
N CYS A 69 3.90 19.38 -3.95
CA CYS A 69 2.95 20.39 -4.42
C CYS A 69 1.55 19.80 -4.67
N LEU A 70 1.39 18.47 -4.68
CA LEU A 70 0.09 17.83 -4.85
C LEU A 70 -0.65 17.69 -3.51
N PRO A 71 -1.99 17.82 -3.51
CA PRO A 71 -2.79 17.55 -2.32
C PRO A 71 -2.57 16.10 -1.87
N ARG A 72 -2.61 15.89 -0.56
CA ARG A 72 -2.52 14.53 0.03
C ARG A 72 -3.70 13.69 -0.46
N ARG A 73 -3.49 12.38 -0.56
CA ARG A 73 -4.58 11.44 -0.83
C ARG A 73 -5.67 11.68 0.23
N PRO A 74 -6.96 11.74 -0.15
CA PRO A 74 -8.04 11.74 0.82
C PRO A 74 -7.85 10.50 1.70
N GLU A 75 -7.52 10.71 2.98
CA GLU A 75 -7.30 9.60 3.90
C GLU A 75 -8.64 8.89 4.09
N ALA A 76 -8.79 7.70 3.49
CA ALA A 76 -9.75 6.74 3.99
C ALA A 76 -9.32 6.45 5.42
N LYS A 77 -10.10 6.89 6.42
CA LYS A 77 -9.84 6.77 7.87
C LYS A 77 -9.06 5.49 8.18
N GLN A 78 -7.74 5.63 8.28
CA GLN A 78 -6.83 4.60 8.75
C GLN A 78 -6.29 5.13 10.06
N ASP A 79 -6.58 4.39 11.13
CA ASP A 79 -6.17 4.72 12.48
C ASP A 79 -4.69 5.07 12.52
N ALA A 80 -4.41 6.23 13.11
CA ALA A 80 -3.06 6.71 13.34
C ALA A 80 -2.23 5.65 14.07
N LYS A 81 -1.20 5.13 13.40
CA LYS A 81 0.00 4.67 14.09
C LYS A 81 1.23 5.22 13.37
N ALA A 82 1.81 6.21 14.05
CA ALA A 82 2.89 7.05 13.62
C ALA A 82 4.16 6.28 13.24
N THR A 83 4.89 6.87 12.29
CA THR A 83 6.33 6.67 12.11
C THR A 83 7.06 7.43 13.22
N GLU A 84 7.78 6.73 14.08
CA GLU A 84 8.98 7.27 14.72
C GLU A 84 10.14 6.30 14.50
N THR A 85 11.10 6.77 13.72
CA THR A 85 12.46 6.25 13.64
C THR A 85 13.22 6.62 14.91
N SER A 86 13.77 5.63 15.63
CA SER A 86 14.94 5.82 16.48
C SER A 86 15.85 4.60 16.37
N GLU A 87 17.14 4.87 16.21
CA GLU A 87 18.24 3.90 16.16
C GLU A 87 18.85 3.71 17.56
N VAL A 88 19.29 2.45 17.84
CA VAL A 88 20.23 1.92 18.87
C VAL A 88 19.87 2.12 20.37
N ASP A 89 20.08 1.21 21.34
CA ASP A 89 21.07 0.15 21.60
C ASP A 89 20.54 -0.91 22.63
N ASP A 90 21.33 -2.00 22.76
CA ASP A 90 21.35 -3.22 23.59
C ASP A 90 20.58 -3.41 24.94
N ASP A 91 20.30 -4.72 25.15
CA ASP A 91 20.38 -5.55 26.38
C ASP A 91 19.19 -5.77 27.36
N ALA A 92 19.08 -7.06 27.75
CA ALA A 92 18.38 -7.71 28.88
C ALA A 92 16.84 -7.62 28.98
N ASP A 93 16.11 -8.74 28.79
CA ASP A 93 15.74 -9.74 29.82
C ASP A 93 14.72 -9.23 30.86
N GLU A 94 13.44 -9.59 30.70
CA GLU A 94 12.79 -10.59 31.56
C GLU A 94 11.34 -10.86 31.13
N SER A 95 10.90 -12.05 31.49
CA SER A 95 9.60 -12.67 31.28
C SER A 95 8.39 -11.93 31.87
N SER A 96 7.25 -11.97 31.17
CA SER A 96 5.97 -12.29 31.83
C SER A 96 4.97 -12.85 30.82
N ILE A 97 4.86 -14.17 30.85
CA ILE A 97 3.73 -14.98 30.38
C ILE A 97 2.56 -14.72 31.32
N ASP A 98 1.42 -14.25 30.80
CA ASP A 98 0.14 -14.50 31.46
C ASP A 98 -0.84 -15.11 30.46
N SER A 99 -1.28 -16.31 30.82
CA SER A 99 -2.19 -17.16 30.06
C SER A 99 -3.48 -17.23 30.84
N THR A 100 -4.54 -16.58 30.36
CA THR A 100 -5.90 -16.92 30.78
C THR A 100 -6.79 -17.15 29.56
N ALA A 101 -7.00 -18.44 29.30
CA ALA A 101 -7.99 -18.94 28.37
C ALA A 101 -9.40 -18.75 28.94
N THR A 102 -10.27 -18.08 28.19
CA THR A 102 -11.73 -18.20 28.36
C THR A 102 -12.38 -18.59 27.04
N LYS A 103 -12.91 -19.81 27.05
CA LYS A 103 -13.66 -20.49 26.00
C LYS A 103 -14.99 -19.76 25.76
N SER A 104 -15.28 -19.37 24.51
CA SER A 104 -16.61 -18.90 24.10
C SER A 104 -16.89 -19.23 22.63
N LYS A 105 -17.67 -20.29 22.43
CA LYS A 105 -18.68 -20.51 21.38
C LYS A 105 -18.43 -19.89 19.99
N GLN A 106 -18.03 -20.75 19.05
CA GLN A 106 -18.22 -20.54 17.61
C GLN A 106 -19.72 -20.38 17.30
N LYS A 107 -20.05 -19.25 16.68
CA LYS A 107 -21.26 -19.08 15.85
C LYS A 107 -20.76 -18.86 14.44
N GLU A 108 -21.04 -19.83 13.58
CA GLU A 108 -20.89 -19.72 12.13
C GLU A 108 -21.66 -18.48 11.65
N ARG A 109 -20.93 -17.58 10.99
CA ARG A 109 -21.50 -16.54 10.15
C ARG A 109 -20.59 -16.43 8.95
N GLU A 110 -21.08 -16.97 7.83
CA GLU A 110 -20.56 -16.73 6.49
C GLU A 110 -20.42 -15.20 6.34
N LYS A 111 -19.17 -14.72 6.24
CA LYS A 111 -18.91 -13.38 5.73
C LYS A 111 -18.85 -13.52 4.23
N GLU A 112 -19.95 -13.18 3.58
CA GLU A 112 -19.92 -12.69 2.21
C GLU A 112 -18.79 -11.68 2.09
N VAL A 113 -17.92 -11.89 1.11
CA VAL A 113 -16.96 -10.89 0.67
C VAL A 113 -17.80 -9.78 0.07
N GLU A 114 -18.12 -8.76 0.88
CA GLU A 114 -18.50 -7.46 0.35
C GLU A 114 -17.30 -6.97 -0.44
N VAL A 115 -17.37 -7.23 -1.74
CA VAL A 115 -16.65 -6.48 -2.75
C VAL A 115 -17.10 -5.04 -2.50
N VAL A 116 -16.27 -4.25 -1.83
CA VAL A 116 -16.38 -2.80 -1.87
C VAL A 116 -16.08 -2.41 -3.31
N ASP A 117 -17.14 -2.49 -4.09
CA ASP A 117 -17.29 -1.84 -5.37
C ASP A 117 -16.94 -0.37 -5.14
N VAL A 118 -15.73 0.02 -5.55
CA VAL A 118 -15.31 1.42 -5.60
C VAL A 118 -16.03 2.06 -6.78
N SER A 119 -17.35 2.12 -6.67
CA SER A 119 -18.24 2.75 -7.63
C SER A 119 -19.11 3.75 -6.88
N SER A 120 -18.50 4.89 -6.50
CA SER A 120 -19.14 6.22 -6.41
C SER A 120 -18.22 7.27 -5.78
N PRO A 121 -18.42 8.58 -6.04
CA PRO A 121 -19.18 9.24 -7.09
C PRO A 121 -18.21 9.84 -8.14
N ALA A 122 -18.71 10.54 -9.15
CA ALA A 122 -17.91 11.20 -10.19
C ALA A 122 -16.78 12.05 -9.58
N VAL A 123 -15.57 11.49 -9.54
CA VAL A 123 -14.35 12.24 -9.22
C VAL A 123 -14.21 13.33 -10.27
N SER A 124 -14.04 14.58 -9.87
CA SER A 124 -13.94 15.70 -10.80
C SER A 124 -12.82 15.42 -11.82
N GLU A 125 -12.94 15.93 -13.04
CA GLU A 125 -11.90 15.71 -14.06
C GLU A 125 -10.52 16.18 -13.58
N ALA A 126 -10.49 17.27 -12.79
CA ALA A 126 -9.30 17.77 -12.12
C ALA A 126 -8.72 16.76 -11.12
N ASP A 127 -9.54 16.13 -10.28
CA ASP A 127 -9.10 15.08 -9.35
C ASP A 127 -8.52 13.86 -10.08
N GLN A 128 -9.11 13.47 -11.21
CA GLN A 128 -8.59 12.38 -12.02
C GLN A 128 -7.22 12.72 -12.62
N GLU A 129 -7.01 13.96 -13.03
CA GLU A 129 -5.71 14.43 -13.51
C GLU A 129 -4.67 14.44 -12.39
N LEU A 130 -5.03 14.88 -11.18
CA LEU A 130 -4.17 14.84 -10.00
C LEU A 130 -3.75 13.41 -9.64
N ILE A 131 -4.70 12.47 -9.63
CA ILE A 131 -4.42 11.04 -9.35
C ILE A 131 -3.46 10.47 -10.39
N LYS A 132 -3.70 10.73 -11.68
CA LYS A 132 -2.81 10.29 -12.77
C LYS A 132 -1.42 10.90 -12.65
N LEU A 133 -1.31 12.19 -12.36
CA LEU A 133 -0.02 12.87 -12.20
C LEU A 133 0.75 12.31 -11.00
N ARG A 134 0.08 12.04 -9.87
CA ARG A 134 0.67 11.41 -8.69
C ARG A 134 1.22 10.02 -9.01
N ALA A 135 0.45 9.21 -9.75
CA ALA A 135 0.90 7.90 -10.21
C ALA A 135 2.17 8.01 -11.07
N VAL A 136 2.18 8.92 -12.04
CA VAL A 136 3.33 9.17 -12.94
C VAL A 136 4.58 9.61 -12.17
N LEU A 137 4.45 10.54 -11.23
CA LEU A 137 5.55 11.03 -10.41
C LEU A 137 6.17 9.90 -9.58
N ASN A 138 5.34 9.13 -8.87
CA ASN A 138 5.80 7.99 -8.08
C ASN A 138 6.47 6.92 -8.95
N ALA A 139 5.93 6.62 -10.14
CA ALA A 139 6.56 5.68 -11.05
C ALA A 139 7.92 6.18 -11.59
N ASN A 140 8.08 7.49 -11.81
CA ASN A 140 9.35 8.10 -12.21
C ASN A 140 10.37 8.13 -11.08
N ILE A 141 9.95 8.37 -9.84
CA ILE A 141 10.78 8.20 -8.64
C ILE A 141 11.27 6.76 -8.55
N GLY A 142 10.38 5.78 -8.76
CA GLY A 142 10.74 4.36 -8.82
C GLY A 142 11.75 4.05 -9.93
N ALA A 143 11.62 4.70 -11.10
CA ALA A 143 12.60 4.57 -12.18
C ALA A 143 13.99 5.11 -11.80
N CYS A 144 14.05 6.22 -11.05
CA CYS A 144 15.32 6.78 -10.58
C CYS A 144 15.99 5.84 -9.58
N PHE A 145 15.25 5.31 -8.61
CA PHE A 145 15.80 4.33 -7.66
C PHE A 145 16.26 3.04 -8.33
N LEU A 146 15.54 2.57 -9.35
CA LEU A 146 15.98 1.44 -10.17
C LEU A 146 17.33 1.73 -10.85
N LYS A 147 17.54 2.96 -11.36
CA LYS A 147 18.82 3.38 -11.96
C LYS A 147 19.95 3.52 -10.93
N LEU A 148 19.62 3.90 -9.70
CA LEU A 148 20.56 3.99 -8.58
C LEU A 148 20.85 2.64 -7.91
N GLY A 149 20.14 1.57 -8.26
CA GLY A 149 20.28 0.24 -7.66
C GLY A 149 19.58 0.08 -6.30
N ASP A 150 18.80 1.08 -5.85
CA ASP A 150 18.03 0.99 -4.61
C ASP A 150 16.67 0.31 -4.86
N HIS A 151 16.69 -1.02 -4.96
CA HIS A 151 15.52 -1.81 -5.32
C HIS A 151 14.37 -1.71 -4.31
N LYS A 152 14.68 -1.52 -3.01
CA LYS A 152 13.65 -1.40 -1.96
C LYS A 152 12.86 -0.10 -2.14
N LYS A 153 13.56 1.04 -2.25
CA LYS A 153 12.89 2.33 -2.49
C LYS A 153 12.17 2.37 -3.83
N ALA A 154 12.68 1.67 -4.84
CA ALA A 154 11.99 1.53 -6.12
C ALA A 154 10.65 0.79 -5.99
N VAL A 155 10.60 -0.29 -5.20
CA VAL A 155 9.36 -1.02 -4.90
C VAL A 155 8.37 -0.14 -4.14
N ASP A 156 8.82 0.61 -3.14
CA ASP A 156 7.96 1.50 -2.36
C ASP A 156 7.32 2.57 -3.25
N ALA A 157 8.13 3.26 -4.06
CA ALA A 157 7.65 4.29 -4.98
C ALA A 157 6.70 3.72 -6.05
N CYS A 158 7.00 2.56 -6.63
CA CYS A 158 6.09 1.92 -7.58
C CYS A 158 4.79 1.45 -6.92
N SER A 159 4.83 1.03 -5.66
CA SER A 159 3.63 0.68 -4.91
C SER A 159 2.74 1.89 -4.66
N GLN A 160 3.32 3.07 -4.35
CA GLN A 160 2.55 4.31 -4.27
C GLN A 160 1.89 4.66 -5.61
N ALA A 161 2.58 4.46 -6.74
CA ALA A 161 2.00 4.68 -8.05
C ALA A 161 0.81 3.75 -8.34
N ILE A 162 0.92 2.47 -7.95
CA ILE A 162 -0.13 1.46 -8.15
C ILE A 162 -1.35 1.71 -7.28
N LEU A 163 -1.19 2.36 -6.12
CA LEU A 163 -2.33 2.78 -5.30
C LEU A 163 -3.20 3.85 -5.99
N ASP A 164 -2.61 4.69 -6.84
CA ASP A 164 -3.33 5.71 -7.60
C ASP A 164 -3.79 5.18 -8.98
N ASP A 165 -2.99 4.34 -9.64
CA ASP A 165 -3.35 3.65 -10.89
C ASP A 165 -2.94 2.16 -10.84
N PRO A 166 -3.88 1.25 -10.48
CA PRO A 166 -3.62 -0.18 -10.42
C PRO A 166 -3.25 -0.82 -11.75
N SER A 167 -3.56 -0.14 -12.86
CA SER A 167 -3.28 -0.61 -14.22
C SER A 167 -1.98 -0.06 -14.79
N TYR A 168 -1.18 0.66 -13.98
CA TYR A 168 0.01 1.34 -14.46
C TYR A 168 1.15 0.38 -14.82
N VAL A 169 1.17 -0.03 -16.10
CA VAL A 169 2.11 -1.00 -16.68
C VAL A 169 3.57 -0.74 -16.27
N LYS A 170 4.07 0.50 -16.40
CA LYS A 170 5.48 0.83 -16.08
C LYS A 170 5.81 0.66 -14.60
N ALA A 171 4.86 0.94 -13.70
CA ALA A 171 5.07 0.75 -12.26
C ALA A 171 5.08 -0.74 -11.91
N LEU A 172 4.13 -1.51 -12.45
CA LEU A 172 4.07 -2.97 -12.29
C LEU A 172 5.35 -3.66 -12.79
N GLU A 173 5.82 -3.32 -13.99
CA GLU A 173 7.05 -3.90 -14.57
C GLU A 173 8.28 -3.62 -13.71
N ARG A 174 8.43 -2.38 -13.24
CA ARG A 174 9.57 -1.98 -12.40
C ARG A 174 9.50 -2.62 -11.03
N ARG A 175 8.33 -2.67 -10.41
CA ARG A 175 8.11 -3.30 -9.10
C ARG A 175 8.44 -4.79 -9.16
N ALA A 176 7.92 -5.50 -10.16
CA ALA A 176 8.23 -6.91 -10.38
C ALA A 176 9.73 -7.15 -10.56
N ALA A 177 10.39 -6.36 -11.41
CA ALA A 177 11.83 -6.48 -11.65
C ALA A 177 12.66 -6.23 -10.38
N CYS A 178 12.33 -5.22 -9.57
CA CYS A 178 13.01 -4.95 -8.30
C CYS A 178 12.77 -6.06 -7.28
N ASN A 179 11.54 -6.55 -7.19
CA ASN A 179 11.16 -7.64 -6.29
C ASN A 179 11.84 -8.97 -6.63
N GLU A 180 12.05 -9.24 -7.91
CA GLU A 180 12.88 -10.35 -8.35
C GLU A 180 14.33 -10.21 -7.88
N ILE A 181 14.89 -8.99 -7.87
CA ILE A 181 16.26 -8.78 -7.38
C ILE A 181 16.33 -8.94 -5.85
N ILE A 182 15.30 -8.49 -5.12
CA ILE A 182 15.22 -8.65 -3.65
C ILE A 182 15.15 -10.13 -3.24
N ASN A 183 14.46 -10.97 -4.02
CA ASN A 183 14.49 -12.44 -3.92
C ASN A 183 14.15 -13.02 -2.51
N SER A 184 13.25 -12.35 -1.78
CA SER A 184 12.59 -12.88 -0.59
C SER A 184 11.27 -13.56 -0.97
N TRP A 185 10.71 -14.40 -0.10
CA TRP A 185 9.42 -15.05 -0.38
C TRP A 185 8.31 -14.02 -0.62
N SER A 186 8.23 -12.97 0.20
CA SER A 186 7.24 -11.89 0.05
C SER A 186 7.46 -11.09 -1.23
N SER A 187 8.71 -10.72 -1.56
CA SER A 187 9.00 -9.98 -2.79
C SER A 187 8.71 -10.79 -4.04
N LEU A 188 9.09 -12.07 -4.08
CA LEU A 188 8.81 -12.95 -5.22
C LEU A 188 7.30 -13.20 -5.39
N THR A 189 6.55 -13.30 -4.30
CA THR A 189 5.08 -13.37 -4.35
C THR A 189 4.50 -12.10 -4.97
N SER A 190 4.95 -10.93 -4.52
CA SER A 190 4.54 -9.65 -5.10
C SER A 190 4.90 -9.52 -6.59
N ALA A 191 6.09 -9.97 -7.01
CA ALA A 191 6.48 -10.01 -8.43
C ALA A 191 5.57 -10.92 -9.27
N GLN A 192 5.14 -12.06 -8.71
CA GLN A 192 4.22 -12.97 -9.37
C GLN A 192 2.85 -12.31 -9.60
N GLU A 193 2.33 -11.61 -8.60
CA GLU A 193 1.07 -10.84 -8.68
C GLU A 193 1.15 -9.73 -9.75
N ASP A 194 2.28 -9.00 -9.79
CA ASP A 194 2.52 -7.98 -10.79
C ASP A 194 2.51 -8.55 -12.22
N TYR A 195 3.20 -9.67 -12.45
CA TYR A 195 3.22 -10.31 -13.76
C TYR A 195 1.86 -10.89 -14.17
N ASN A 196 1.10 -11.44 -13.22
CA ASN A 196 -0.27 -11.87 -13.47
C ASN A 196 -1.18 -10.70 -13.83
N THR A 197 -0.98 -9.54 -13.21
CA THR A 197 -1.72 -8.32 -13.52
C THR A 197 -1.35 -7.79 -14.90
N LEU A 198 -0.05 -7.71 -15.21
CA LEU A 198 0.45 -7.33 -16.54
C LEU A 198 -0.08 -8.24 -17.65
N LEU A 199 -0.19 -9.55 -17.42
CA LEU A 199 -0.78 -10.49 -18.38
C LEU A 199 -2.25 -10.18 -18.72
N LYS A 200 -3.00 -9.59 -17.78
CA LYS A 200 -4.39 -9.17 -18.02
C LYS A 200 -4.47 -7.86 -18.82
N LEU A 201 -3.43 -7.02 -18.75
CA LEU A 201 -3.38 -5.70 -19.38
C LEU A 201 -2.76 -5.73 -20.79
N VAL A 202 -1.86 -6.67 -21.05
CA VAL A 202 -1.15 -6.77 -22.32
C VAL A 202 -2.04 -7.34 -23.43
N THR A 203 -2.08 -6.65 -24.56
CA THR A 203 -2.73 -7.11 -25.79
C THR A 203 -1.76 -7.77 -26.79
N SER A 204 -0.46 -7.50 -26.65
CA SER A 204 0.57 -8.01 -27.56
C SER A 204 0.95 -9.47 -27.25
N PRO A 205 0.85 -10.39 -28.22
CA PRO A 205 1.23 -11.80 -28.01
C PRO A 205 2.70 -11.99 -27.60
N SER A 206 3.61 -11.16 -28.13
CA SER A 206 5.04 -11.24 -27.80
C SER A 206 5.29 -10.88 -26.34
N GLN A 207 4.72 -9.76 -25.87
CA GLN A 207 4.85 -9.34 -24.48
C GLN A 207 4.23 -10.37 -23.52
N ALA A 208 3.07 -10.95 -23.90
CA ALA A 208 2.45 -12.00 -23.12
C ALA A 208 3.33 -13.26 -23.03
N ALA A 209 4.05 -13.63 -24.10
CA ALA A 209 5.00 -14.74 -24.08
C ALA A 209 6.20 -14.45 -23.17
N ASP A 210 6.71 -13.22 -23.15
CA ASP A 210 7.80 -12.81 -22.25
C ASP A 210 7.38 -12.86 -20.78
N LEU A 211 6.19 -12.37 -20.46
CA LEU A 211 5.63 -12.43 -19.10
C LEU A 211 5.41 -13.88 -18.64
N ARG A 212 4.92 -14.77 -19.51
CA ARG A 212 4.79 -16.21 -19.19
C ARG A 212 6.15 -16.85 -18.93
N ARG A 213 7.19 -16.50 -19.70
CA ARG A 213 8.56 -16.98 -19.47
C ARG A 213 9.10 -16.51 -18.11
N LYS A 214 8.88 -15.23 -17.76
CA LYS A 214 9.24 -14.69 -16.45
C LYS A 214 8.56 -15.45 -15.31
N LEU A 215 7.24 -15.66 -15.39
CA LEU A 215 6.50 -16.46 -14.40
C LEU A 215 7.00 -17.90 -14.27
N GLN A 216 7.33 -18.55 -15.39
CA GLN A 216 7.91 -19.90 -15.38
C GLN A 216 9.28 -19.92 -14.67
N SER A 217 10.13 -18.92 -14.92
CA SER A 217 11.43 -18.80 -14.25
C SER A 217 11.33 -18.42 -12.77
N LEU A 218 10.26 -17.69 -12.39
CA LEU A 218 10.01 -17.24 -11.03
C LEU A 218 9.57 -18.39 -10.11
N LYS A 219 8.77 -19.33 -10.64
CA LYS A 219 8.18 -20.44 -9.88
C LYS A 219 9.18 -21.22 -9.01
N PRO A 220 10.29 -21.77 -9.53
CA PRO A 220 11.25 -22.51 -8.69
C PRO A 220 11.91 -21.64 -7.62
N ARG A 221 12.13 -20.35 -7.90
CA ARG A 221 12.71 -19.40 -6.93
C ARG A 221 11.72 -19.10 -5.81
N LEU A 222 10.44 -18.96 -6.14
CA LEU A 222 9.37 -18.75 -5.18
C LEU A 222 9.22 -19.94 -4.23
N GLU A 223 9.16 -21.17 -4.78
CA GLU A 223 9.07 -22.40 -3.98
C GLU A 223 10.30 -22.58 -3.08
N ALA A 224 11.50 -22.28 -3.58
CA ALA A 224 12.73 -22.34 -2.81
C ALA A 224 12.76 -21.30 -1.68
N ALA A 225 12.38 -20.06 -1.95
CA ALA A 225 12.32 -18.99 -0.95
C ALA A 225 11.25 -19.29 0.12
N GLN A 226 10.07 -19.75 -0.29
CA GLN A 226 9.00 -20.17 0.60
C GLN A 226 9.48 -21.26 1.55
N LYS A 227 10.07 -22.33 1.01
CA LYS A 227 10.59 -23.44 1.82
C LYS A 227 11.64 -22.94 2.81
N ARG A 228 12.65 -22.20 2.35
CA ARG A 228 13.74 -21.69 3.18
C ARG A 228 13.21 -20.84 4.33
N GLU A 229 12.38 -19.85 4.05
CA GLU A 229 11.88 -18.92 5.07
C GLU A 229 10.90 -19.60 6.03
N THR A 230 10.13 -20.59 5.56
CA THR A 230 9.28 -21.43 6.42
C THR A 230 10.12 -22.32 7.34
N ASP A 231 11.16 -22.96 6.83
CA ASP A 231 12.08 -23.80 7.61
C ASP A 231 12.81 -22.95 8.68
N GLU A 232 13.26 -21.74 8.33
CA GLU A 232 13.87 -20.79 9.27
C GLU A 232 12.87 -20.33 10.36
N MET A 233 11.64 -20.02 9.99
CA MET A 233 10.58 -19.64 10.93
C MET A 233 10.26 -20.77 11.90
N ILE A 234 10.10 -22.00 11.39
CA ILE A 234 9.88 -23.20 12.21
C ILE A 234 11.07 -23.44 13.13
N GLY A 235 12.30 -23.28 12.63
CA GLY A 235 13.52 -23.39 13.44
C GLY A 235 13.56 -22.39 14.60
N LYS A 236 13.25 -21.12 14.33
CA LYS A 236 13.15 -20.07 15.37
C LYS A 236 12.06 -20.38 16.39
N LEU A 237 10.89 -20.84 15.94
CA LEU A 237 9.79 -21.21 16.82
C LEU A 237 10.14 -22.41 17.71
N LYS A 238 10.82 -23.41 17.14
CA LYS A 238 11.36 -24.55 17.91
C LYS A 238 12.41 -24.08 18.92
N GLY A 239 13.33 -23.21 18.53
CA GLY A 239 14.33 -22.64 19.43
C GLY A 239 13.70 -21.93 20.62
N LEU A 240 12.71 -21.08 20.38
CA LEU A 240 11.95 -20.41 21.44
C LEU A 240 11.21 -21.41 22.33
N GLY A 241 10.54 -22.40 21.73
CA GLY A 241 9.87 -23.47 22.46
C GLY A 241 10.83 -24.27 23.35
N ASN A 242 12.00 -24.65 22.82
CA ASN A 242 13.05 -25.36 23.55
C ASN A 242 13.67 -24.52 24.66
N SER A 243 13.76 -23.19 24.51
CA SER A 243 14.22 -22.32 25.60
C SER A 243 13.28 -22.34 26.80
N VAL A 244 11.97 -22.51 26.57
CA VAL A 244 10.96 -22.61 27.64
C VAL A 244 10.90 -24.04 28.18
N LEU A 245 10.79 -25.02 27.29
CA LEU A 245 10.67 -26.45 27.63
C LEU A 245 11.94 -27.02 28.26
N GLY A 246 13.12 -26.50 27.87
CA GLY A 246 14.40 -26.93 28.41
C GLY A 246 14.53 -26.70 29.91
N LYS A 247 13.90 -25.66 30.46
CA LYS A 247 13.82 -25.43 31.92
C LYS A 247 13.09 -26.55 32.67
N PHE A 248 12.33 -27.39 31.96
CA PHE A 248 11.62 -28.55 32.48
C PHE A 248 12.23 -29.88 32.02
N GLY A 249 13.40 -29.87 31.37
CA GLY A 249 14.02 -31.07 30.80
C GLY A 249 13.27 -31.63 29.59
N LEU A 250 12.58 -30.77 28.84
CA LEU A 250 11.77 -31.10 27.66
C LEU A 250 12.29 -30.40 26.40
N SER A 251 11.90 -30.90 25.24
CA SER A 251 12.13 -30.35 23.90
C SER A 251 10.87 -30.45 23.05
N THR A 252 10.73 -29.57 22.06
CA THR A 252 9.69 -29.62 21.02
C THR A 252 9.73 -30.93 20.24
N ASP A 253 10.87 -31.62 20.20
CA ASP A 253 10.99 -32.92 19.52
C ASP A 253 10.43 -34.08 20.36
N ASN A 254 10.19 -33.88 21.66
CA ASN A 254 9.50 -34.87 22.49
C ASN A 254 8.01 -34.97 22.13
N PHE A 255 7.42 -34.00 21.44
CA PHE A 255 6.02 -33.99 21.04
C PHE A 255 5.87 -34.37 19.56
N LYS A 256 5.44 -35.61 19.29
CA LYS A 256 5.22 -36.12 17.93
C LYS A 256 3.74 -36.03 17.56
N PHE A 257 3.44 -35.49 16.39
CA PHE A 257 2.09 -35.41 15.86
C PHE A 257 1.85 -36.50 14.82
N GLU A 258 0.80 -37.30 14.99
CA GLU A 258 0.39 -38.35 14.07
C GLU A 258 -1.01 -38.07 13.51
N PRO A 259 -1.24 -38.19 12.19
CA PRO A 259 -2.55 -37.98 11.60
C PRO A 259 -3.51 -39.14 11.93
N ASN A 260 -4.71 -38.82 12.41
CA ASN A 260 -5.75 -39.79 12.73
C ASN A 260 -6.67 -40.01 11.52
N ARG A 261 -7.28 -41.18 11.38
CA ARG A 261 -8.20 -41.51 10.26
C ARG A 261 -9.40 -40.56 10.10
N GLY A 262 -9.74 -39.78 11.13
CA GLY A 262 -10.83 -38.79 11.12
C GLY A 262 -10.42 -37.36 10.73
N GLY A 263 -9.21 -37.15 10.20
CA GLY A 263 -8.74 -35.83 9.76
C GLY A 263 -8.20 -34.91 10.85
N GLY A 264 -8.12 -35.37 12.10
CA GLY A 264 -7.44 -34.68 13.22
C GLY A 264 -6.02 -35.20 13.45
N TYR A 265 -5.25 -34.53 14.31
CA TYR A 265 -3.91 -34.96 14.73
C TYR A 265 -3.94 -35.45 16.19
N SER A 266 -3.29 -36.57 16.48
CA SER A 266 -2.96 -37.00 17.86
C SER A 266 -1.54 -36.55 18.20
N MET A 267 -1.30 -36.14 19.45
CA MET A 267 0.01 -35.74 19.94
C MET A 267 0.50 -36.80 20.93
N ASN A 268 1.60 -37.46 20.57
CA ASN A 268 2.28 -38.46 21.39
C ASN A 268 3.53 -37.84 22.01
N PHE A 269 3.73 -38.05 23.31
CA PHE A 269 4.96 -37.66 23.98
C PHE A 269 5.95 -38.83 23.95
N VAL A 270 7.15 -38.57 23.44
CA VAL A 270 8.26 -39.54 23.39
C VAL A 270 9.42 -38.95 24.18
N ARG A 271 9.83 -39.66 25.24
CA ARG A 271 10.91 -39.23 26.13
C ARG A 271 12.28 -39.60 25.57
#